data_AF-K1U1L3-F1
#
_entry.id   AF-K1U1L3-F1
#
_cell.length_a   1.000
_cell.length_b   1.000
_cell.length_c   1.000
_cell.angle_alpha   90.00
_cell.angle_beta   90.00
_cell.angle_gamma   90.00
#
_symmetry.space_group_name_H-M   'P 1'
#
loop_
_entity.id
_entity.type
_entity.pdbx_description
1 polymer ?
#
loop_
_entity_poly.entity_id
_entity_poly.type
_entity_poly.pdbx_seq_one_letter_code
_entity_poly.pdbx_strand_id
1 'polypeptide(L)'
;AEFFFIPLGALQTCIVPVISFNYAAKDQERCKAVLKESLIAGMALMFLGTLCFEFLPVQMLSTFSKDAQVIAIGTNGFHYIGVAFIPMVTSLIFPVYFQAIGSAVKSSILTVVRTMVLFVPLGYLFSRFGLQYFWLTFPVTEVLTTLVGFKFYRSQQA
;
A
#
# COMPACT_ATOMS: atom_id res chain seq x y z
N ALA A 1 6.20 -2.74 13.64
CA ALA A 1 5.72 -2.14 12.38
C ALA A 1 4.81 -3.08 11.58
N GLU A 2 5.07 -4.39 11.55
CA GLU A 2 4.26 -5.36 10.76
C GLU A 2 2.82 -5.57 11.24
N PHE A 3 2.48 -5.17 12.47
CA PHE A 3 1.16 -5.38 13.07
C PHE A 3 -0.02 -4.90 12.19
N PHE A 4 0.14 -3.77 11.48
CA PHE A 4 -0.88 -3.24 10.57
C PHE A 4 -0.85 -3.91 9.20
N PHE A 5 0.31 -4.41 8.77
CA PHE A 5 0.49 -5.06 7.47
C PHE A 5 -0.03 -6.49 7.45
N ILE A 6 0.03 -7.20 8.58
CA ILE A 6 -0.47 -8.58 8.72
C ILE A 6 -1.95 -8.70 8.32
N PRO A 7 -2.89 -7.94 8.92
CA PRO A 7 -4.30 -8.05 8.54
C PRO A 7 -4.58 -7.52 7.13
N LEU A 8 -3.77 -6.59 6.60
CA LEU A 8 -3.87 -6.20 5.19
C LEU A 8 -3.44 -7.33 4.25
N GLY A 9 -2.37 -8.06 4.60
CA GLY A 9 -1.94 -9.26 3.89
C GLY A 9 -2.99 -10.37 3.95
N ALA A 10 -3.61 -10.58 5.12
CA ALA A 10 -4.72 -11.53 5.26
C ALA A 10 -5.89 -11.15 4.34
N LEU A 11 -6.29 -9.87 4.33
CA LEU A 11 -7.32 -9.35 3.44
C LEU A 11 -7.00 -9.68 1.96
N GLN A 12 -5.77 -9.43 1.50
CA GLN A 12 -5.34 -9.75 0.13
C GLN A 12 -5.53 -11.24 -0.20
N THR A 13 -5.10 -12.14 0.69
CA THR A 13 -5.23 -13.58 0.47
C THR A 13 -6.68 -14.06 0.44
N CYS A 14 -7.58 -13.43 1.20
CA CYS A 14 -9.01 -13.75 1.20
C CYS A 14 -9.73 -13.27 -0.07
N ILE A 15 -9.32 -12.13 -0.63
CA ILE A 15 -10.00 -11.52 -1.78
C ILE A 15 -9.73 -12.30 -3.07
N VAL A 16 -8.53 -12.84 -3.25
CA VAL A 16 -8.14 -13.57 -4.47
C VAL A 16 -9.17 -14.64 -4.86
N PRO A 17 -9.48 -15.66 -4.03
CA PRO A 17 -10.41 -16.73 -4.42
C PRO A 17 -11.84 -16.21 -4.67
N VAL A 18 -12.29 -15.22 -3.90
CA VAL A 18 -13.63 -14.63 -4.06
C VAL A 18 -13.75 -13.93 -5.42
N ILE A 19 -12.74 -13.13 -5.81
CA ILE A 19 -12.74 -12.47 -7.12
C ILE A 19 -12.57 -13.49 -8.24
N SER A 20 -11.65 -14.45 -8.11
CA SER A 20 -11.43 -15.49 -9.14
C SER A 20 -12.70 -16.29 -9.42
N PHE A 21 -13.47 -16.66 -8.38
CA PHE A 21 -14.73 -17.39 -8.52
C PHE A 21 -15.79 -16.56 -9.28
N ASN A 22 -16.02 -15.32 -8.85
CA ASN A 22 -17.01 -14.45 -9.50
C ASN A 22 -16.62 -14.10 -10.94
N TYR A 23 -15.32 -13.93 -11.18
CA TYR A 23 -14.79 -13.69 -12.52
C TYR A 23 -15.01 -14.90 -13.44
N ALA A 24 -14.78 -16.13 -12.94
CA ALA A 24 -15.07 -17.36 -13.67
C ALA A 24 -16.58 -17.53 -13.97
N ALA A 25 -17.44 -17.07 -13.06
CA ALA A 25 -18.89 -17.00 -13.25
C ALA A 25 -19.35 -15.87 -14.19
N LYS A 26 -18.42 -15.06 -14.72
CA LYS A 26 -18.66 -13.88 -15.56
C LYS A 26 -19.46 -12.76 -14.87
N ASP A 27 -19.53 -12.78 -13.54
CA ASP A 27 -20.21 -11.74 -12.75
C ASP A 27 -19.24 -10.58 -12.45
N GLN A 28 -19.13 -9.67 -13.41
CA GLN A 28 -18.25 -8.50 -13.29
C GLN A 28 -18.75 -7.49 -12.25
N GLU A 29 -20.07 -7.41 -12.02
CA GLU A 29 -20.63 -6.52 -11.00
C GLU A 29 -20.19 -6.96 -9.61
N ARG A 30 -20.25 -8.27 -9.32
CA ARG A 30 -19.78 -8.81 -8.05
C ARG A 30 -18.28 -8.64 -7.89
N CYS A 31 -17.48 -8.79 -8.96
CA CYS A 31 -16.04 -8.51 -8.90
C CYS A 31 -15.75 -7.06 -8.49
N LYS A 32 -16.50 -6.09 -9.04
CA LYS A 32 -16.38 -4.67 -8.69
C LYS A 32 -16.84 -4.39 -7.25
N ALA A 33 -17.91 -5.05 -6.81
CA ALA A 33 -18.41 -4.92 -5.44
C ALA A 33 -17.37 -5.42 -4.42
N VAL A 34 -16.82 -6.62 -4.64
CA VAL A 34 -15.76 -7.21 -3.79
C VAL A 34 -14.53 -6.31 -3.76
N LEU A 35 -14.09 -5.79 -4.92
CA LEU A 35 -12.97 -4.84 -4.98
C LEU A 35 -13.26 -3.56 -4.16
N LYS A 36 -14.47 -2.99 -4.28
CA LYS A 36 -14.86 -1.78 -3.54
C LYS A 36 -14.91 -2.03 -2.03
N GLU A 37 -15.53 -3.13 -1.59
CA GLU A 37 -15.59 -3.52 -0.18
C GLU A 37 -14.19 -3.75 0.40
N SER A 38 -13.31 -4.40 -0.36
CA SER A 38 -11.92 -4.63 -0.01
C SER A 38 -11.15 -3.33 0.17
N LEU A 39 -11.33 -2.37 -0.75
CA LEU A 39 -10.70 -1.06 -0.65
C LEU A 39 -11.21 -0.29 0.58
N ILE A 40 -12.51 -0.32 0.87
CA ILE A 40 -13.10 0.34 2.04
C ILE A 40 -12.57 -0.28 3.34
N ALA A 41 -12.58 -1.62 3.44
CA ALA A 41 -12.07 -2.34 4.60
C ALA A 41 -10.57 -2.08 4.83
N GLY A 42 -9.78 -2.14 3.75
CA GLY A 42 -8.35 -1.83 3.79
C GLY A 42 -8.07 -0.39 4.20
N MET A 43 -8.84 0.58 3.67
CA MET A 43 -8.72 2.00 4.03
C MET A 43 -9.10 2.24 5.49
N ALA A 44 -10.17 1.62 5.99
CA ALA A 44 -10.56 1.75 7.40
C ALA A 44 -9.45 1.21 8.33
N LEU A 45 -8.87 0.06 7.98
CA LEU A 45 -7.77 -0.53 8.75
C LEU A 45 -6.51 0.34 8.71
N MET A 46 -6.12 0.80 7.53
CA MET A 46 -4.94 1.64 7.37
C MET A 46 -5.11 3.03 7.99
N PHE A 47 -6.33 3.57 7.99
CA PHE A 47 -6.64 4.82 8.67
C PHE A 47 -6.39 4.71 10.18
N LEU A 48 -6.78 3.60 10.82
CA LEU A 48 -6.44 3.35 12.22
C LEU A 48 -4.91 3.29 12.43
N GLY A 49 -4.19 2.65 11.51
CA GLY A 49 -2.72 2.63 11.51
C GLY A 49 -2.11 4.03 11.41
N THR A 50 -2.63 4.87 10.53
CA THR A 50 -2.22 6.28 10.39
C THR A 50 -2.43 7.04 11.69
N LEU A 51 -3.60 6.91 12.34
CA LEU A 51 -3.86 7.56 13.63
C LEU A 51 -2.84 7.11 14.70
N CYS A 52 -2.52 5.81 14.77
CA CYS A 52 -1.51 5.33 15.71
C CYS A 52 -0.12 5.93 15.43
N PHE A 53 0.27 6.03 14.15
CA PHE A 53 1.58 6.58 13.77
C PHE A 53 1.65 8.09 13.96
N GLU A 54 0.53 8.80 13.87
CA GLU A 54 0.47 10.25 14.07
C GLU A 54 0.42 10.64 15.55
N PHE A 55 -0.37 9.94 16.36
CA PHE A 55 -0.60 10.30 17.76
C PHE A 55 0.34 9.64 18.76
N LEU A 56 0.86 8.45 18.45
CA LEU A 56 1.71 7.67 19.36
C LEU A 56 3.10 7.28 18.80
N PRO A 57 3.76 8.07 17.94
CA PRO A 57 5.01 7.65 17.31
C PRO A 57 6.14 7.44 18.33
N VAL A 58 6.29 8.35 19.29
CA VAL A 58 7.36 8.30 20.30
C VAL A 58 7.19 7.09 21.21
N GLN A 59 5.97 6.84 21.68
CA GLN A 59 5.65 5.69 22.54
C GLN A 59 5.98 4.38 21.82
N MET A 60 5.57 4.27 20.55
CA MET A 60 5.86 3.08 19.74
C MET A 60 7.35 2.89 19.47
N LEU A 61 8.12 3.96 19.26
CA LEU A 61 9.56 3.88 19.01
C LEU A 61 10.37 3.62 20.29
N SER A 62 9.92 4.17 21.42
CA SER A 62 10.57 4.03 22.72
C SER A 62 10.60 2.59 23.24
N THR A 63 9.69 1.73 22.76
CA THR A 63 9.68 0.28 23.03
C THR A 63 10.79 -0.46 22.29
N PHE A 64 11.29 0.08 21.19
CA PHE A 64 12.36 -0.54 20.39
C PHE A 64 13.74 0.06 20.64
N SER A 65 13.82 1.37 20.89
CA SER A 65 15.08 2.06 21.15
C SER A 65 14.91 3.12 22.25
N LYS A 66 15.96 3.31 23.05
CA LYS A 66 16.04 4.39 24.05
C LYS A 66 16.91 5.56 23.60
N ASP A 67 17.53 5.47 22.43
CA ASP A 67 18.36 6.55 21.88
C ASP A 67 17.48 7.68 21.35
N ALA A 68 17.65 8.87 21.92
CA ALA A 68 16.88 10.06 21.58
C ALA A 68 17.03 10.47 20.11
N GLN A 69 18.20 10.28 19.49
CA GLN A 69 18.40 10.59 18.07
C GLN A 69 17.63 9.62 17.18
N VAL A 70 17.64 8.33 17.52
CA VAL A 70 16.90 7.30 16.78
C VAL A 70 15.40 7.53 16.88
N ILE A 71 14.90 7.87 18.07
CA ILE A 71 13.48 8.19 18.30
C ILE A 71 13.07 9.43 17.49
N ALA A 72 13.88 10.48 17.47
CA ALA A 72 13.58 11.70 16.72
C ALA A 72 13.49 11.44 15.20
N ILE A 73 14.46 10.71 14.64
CA ILE A 73 14.47 10.34 13.22
C ILE A 73 13.27 9.43 12.89
N GLY A 74 13.02 8.43 13.72
CA GLY A 74 11.91 7.49 13.54
C GLY A 74 10.54 8.18 13.62
N THR A 75 10.39 9.15 14.53
CA THR A 75 9.13 9.89 14.72
C THR A 75 8.76 10.64 13.46
N ASN A 76 9.72 11.37 12.88
CA ASN A 76 9.51 12.03 11.59
C ASN A 76 9.16 11.01 10.48
N GLY A 77 9.85 9.87 10.45
CA GLY A 77 9.55 8.80 9.50
C GLY A 77 8.14 8.22 9.63
N PHE A 78 7.62 8.07 10.85
CA PHE A 78 6.28 7.54 11.11
C PHE A 78 5.19 8.46 10.57
N HIS A 79 5.34 9.78 10.67
CA HIS A 79 4.39 10.74 10.07
C HIS A 79 4.29 10.56 8.55
N TYR A 80 5.44 10.51 7.85
CA TYR A 80 5.46 10.29 6.40
C TYR A 80 4.90 8.93 5.98
N ILE A 81 5.24 7.87 6.70
CA ILE A 81 4.73 6.52 6.44
C ILE A 81 3.23 6.44 6.72
N GLY A 82 2.75 7.08 7.80
CA GLY A 82 1.35 7.12 8.17
C GLY A 82 0.49 7.73 7.05
N VAL A 83 0.95 8.81 6.42
CA VAL A 83 0.28 9.39 5.24
C VAL A 83 0.30 8.45 4.03
N ALA A 84 1.37 7.66 3.86
CA ALA A 84 1.49 6.70 2.77
C ALA A 84 0.53 5.50 2.89
N PHE A 85 0.04 5.19 4.09
CA PHE A 85 -0.84 4.03 4.31
C PHE A 85 -2.15 4.09 3.53
N ILE A 86 -2.71 5.29 3.30
CA ILE A 86 -3.95 5.44 2.55
C ILE A 86 -3.76 5.03 1.07
N PRO A 87 -2.85 5.63 0.28
CA PRO A 87 -2.61 5.19 -1.09
C PRO A 87 -2.05 3.76 -1.17
N MET A 88 -1.36 3.29 -0.14
CA MET A 88 -0.83 1.93 -0.08
C MET A 88 -1.92 0.83 -0.17
N VAL A 89 -3.11 1.06 0.37
CA VAL A 89 -4.23 0.12 0.23
C VAL A 89 -4.53 -0.15 -1.24
N THR A 90 -4.67 0.92 -2.02
CA THR A 90 -4.97 0.82 -3.45
C THR A 90 -3.82 0.22 -4.25
N SER A 91 -2.58 0.60 -3.94
CA SER A 91 -1.39 0.09 -4.65
C SER A 91 -1.18 -1.41 -4.44
N LEU A 92 -1.67 -1.96 -3.33
CA LEU A 92 -1.59 -3.37 -2.99
C LEU A 92 -2.79 -4.16 -3.51
N ILE A 93 -4.01 -3.61 -3.43
CA ILE A 93 -5.23 -4.30 -3.84
C ILE A 93 -5.34 -4.41 -5.37
N PHE A 94 -4.87 -3.42 -6.14
CA PHE A 94 -4.91 -3.50 -7.62
C PHE A 94 -4.12 -4.69 -8.19
N PRO A 95 -2.83 -4.91 -7.83
CA PRO A 95 -2.11 -6.11 -8.26
C PRO A 95 -2.84 -7.41 -7.91
N VAL A 96 -3.42 -7.50 -6.71
CA VAL A 96 -4.16 -8.67 -6.24
C VAL A 96 -5.42 -8.89 -7.07
N TYR A 97 -6.15 -7.82 -7.38
CA TYR A 97 -7.30 -7.87 -8.30
C TYR A 97 -6.90 -8.39 -9.68
N PHE A 98 -5.84 -7.83 -10.29
CA PHE A 98 -5.37 -8.27 -11.61
C PHE A 98 -4.90 -9.72 -11.61
N GLN A 99 -4.26 -10.15 -10.53
CA GLN A 99 -3.86 -11.54 -10.34
C GLN A 99 -5.09 -12.46 -10.32
N ALA A 100 -6.13 -12.11 -9.55
CA ALA A 100 -7.34 -12.91 -9.39
C ALA A 100 -8.13 -13.08 -10.70
N ILE A 101 -8.17 -12.06 -11.56
CA ILE A 101 -8.86 -12.14 -12.86
C ILE A 101 -8.00 -12.75 -13.99
N GLY A 102 -6.85 -13.34 -13.67
CA GLY A 102 -5.95 -13.97 -14.64
C GLY A 102 -5.06 -13.00 -15.42
N SER A 103 -5.03 -11.71 -15.08
CA SER A 103 -4.13 -10.71 -15.66
C SER A 103 -2.80 -10.64 -14.91
N ALA A 104 -2.12 -11.78 -14.82
CA ALA A 104 -0.88 -11.92 -14.06
C ALA A 104 0.21 -10.92 -14.51
N VAL A 105 0.31 -10.65 -15.81
CA VAL A 105 1.29 -9.69 -16.36
C VAL A 105 1.04 -8.27 -15.82
N LYS A 106 -0.21 -7.79 -15.79
CA LYS A 106 -0.52 -6.46 -15.23
C LYS A 106 -0.24 -6.39 -13.73
N SER A 107 -0.55 -7.47 -13.00
CA SER A 107 -0.23 -7.61 -11.58
C SER A 107 1.27 -7.53 -11.31
N SER A 108 2.07 -8.30 -12.05
CA SER A 108 3.53 -8.29 -11.95
C SER A 108 4.12 -6.93 -12.31
N ILE A 109 3.64 -6.29 -13.38
CA ILE A 109 4.09 -4.94 -13.77
C ILE A 109 3.86 -3.95 -12.62
N LEU A 110 2.66 -3.92 -12.02
CA LEU A 110 2.40 -3.00 -10.91
C LEU A 110 3.32 -3.25 -9.71
N THR A 111 3.57 -4.51 -9.40
CA THR A 111 4.43 -4.90 -8.28
C THR A 111 5.88 -4.48 -8.53
N VAL A 112 6.41 -4.78 -9.72
CA VAL A 112 7.79 -4.41 -10.13
C VAL A 112 7.95 -2.90 -10.26
N VAL A 113 6.95 -2.21 -10.82
CA VAL A 113 6.96 -0.75 -10.92
C VAL A 113 7.03 -0.14 -9.53
N ARG A 114 6.20 -0.61 -8.59
CA ARG A 114 6.22 -0.12 -7.21
C ARG A 114 7.59 -0.31 -6.56
N THR A 115 8.14 -1.52 -6.58
CA THR A 115 9.33 -1.85 -5.79
C THR A 115 10.63 -1.51 -6.48
N MET A 116 10.79 -1.85 -7.77
CA MET A 116 12.07 -1.69 -8.47
C MET A 116 12.17 -0.38 -9.24
N VAL A 117 11.09 0.06 -9.90
CA VAL A 117 11.13 1.24 -10.77
C VAL A 117 10.88 2.54 -10.01
N LEU A 118 10.03 2.50 -8.99
CA LEU A 118 9.67 3.68 -8.20
C LEU A 118 10.44 3.73 -6.89
N PHE A 119 10.26 2.75 -6.00
CA PHE A 119 10.81 2.82 -4.65
C PHE A 119 12.35 2.96 -4.64
N VAL A 120 13.08 2.14 -5.40
CA VAL A 120 14.55 2.16 -5.40
C VAL A 120 15.11 3.50 -5.94
N PRO A 121 14.71 4.00 -7.13
CA PRO A 121 15.24 5.26 -7.64
C PRO A 121 14.79 6.47 -6.83
N LEU A 122 13.53 6.51 -6.37
CA LEU A 122 13.03 7.59 -5.53
C LEU A 122 13.72 7.61 -4.16
N GLY A 123 13.98 6.44 -3.56
CA GLY A 123 14.74 6.32 -2.32
C GLY A 123 16.15 6.87 -2.46
N TYR A 124 16.85 6.50 -3.54
CA TYR A 124 18.17 7.05 -3.84
C TYR A 124 18.10 8.57 -4.03
N LEU A 125 17.17 9.06 -4.86
CA LEU A 125 16.99 10.49 -5.15
C LEU A 125 16.71 11.30 -3.88
N PHE A 126 15.72 10.89 -3.08
CA PHE A 126 15.33 11.62 -1.87
C PHE A 126 16.37 11.53 -0.76
N SER A 127 17.09 10.41 -0.65
CA SER A 127 18.19 10.29 0.33
C SER A 127 19.30 11.32 0.08
N ARG A 128 19.50 11.76 -1.17
CA ARG A 128 20.52 12.77 -1.52
C ARG A 128 20.21 14.15 -0.97
N PHE A 129 18.93 14.46 -0.75
CA PHE A 129 18.46 15.73 -0.17
C PHE A 129 18.47 15.72 1.38
N GLY A 130 18.69 14.56 1.99
CA GLY A 130 18.79 14.38 3.44
C GLY A 130 17.93 13.22 3.94
N LEU A 131 18.30 12.67 5.10
CA LEU A 131 17.66 11.48 5.68
C LEU A 131 16.16 11.69 5.94
N GLN A 132 15.72 12.91 6.24
CA GLN A 132 14.31 13.23 6.44
C GLN A 132 13.46 13.08 5.18
N TYR A 133 14.04 13.36 4.00
CA TYR A 133 13.31 13.30 2.73
C TYR A 133 13.23 11.88 2.21
N PHE A 134 14.12 10.97 2.64
CA PHE A 134 14.03 9.56 2.29
C PHE A 134 12.64 8.98 2.58
N TRP A 135 11.99 9.40 3.67
CA TRP A 135 10.66 8.92 4.03
C TRP A 135 9.55 9.33 3.03
N LEU A 136 9.75 10.38 2.23
CA LEU A 136 8.82 10.75 1.13
C LEU A 136 8.78 9.71 0.02
N THR A 137 9.78 8.82 -0.06
CA THR A 137 9.79 7.70 -1.00
C THR A 137 8.54 6.86 -0.88
N PHE A 138 8.07 6.60 0.35
CA PHE A 138 6.88 5.81 0.60
C PHE A 138 5.63 6.44 -0.02
N PRO A 139 5.15 7.63 0.43
CA PRO A 139 3.90 8.19 -0.10
C PRO A 139 3.97 8.44 -1.62
N VAL A 140 5.11 8.89 -2.16
CA VAL A 140 5.24 9.15 -3.60
C VAL A 140 5.15 7.84 -4.40
N THR A 141 5.83 6.78 -3.95
CA THR A 141 5.77 5.46 -4.60
C THR A 141 4.35 4.92 -4.61
N GLU A 142 3.66 5.02 -3.47
CA GLU A 142 2.30 4.50 -3.32
C GLU A 142 1.32 5.25 -4.23
N VAL A 143 1.38 6.59 -4.25
CA VAL A 143 0.51 7.42 -5.11
C VAL A 143 0.74 7.11 -6.59
N LEU A 144 2.00 7.06 -7.05
CA LEU A 144 2.31 6.76 -8.44
C LEU A 144 1.85 5.36 -8.84
N THR A 145 2.06 4.37 -7.98
CA THR A 145 1.60 2.99 -8.24
C THR A 145 0.09 2.92 -8.32
N THR A 146 -0.62 3.61 -7.43
CA THR A 146 -2.09 3.71 -7.46
C THR A 146 -2.59 4.34 -8.75
N LEU A 147 -1.93 5.39 -9.26
CA LEU A 147 -2.30 6.01 -10.54
C LEU A 147 -2.14 5.04 -11.71
N VAL A 148 -1.05 4.27 -11.75
CA VAL A 148 -0.83 3.24 -12.79
C VAL A 148 -1.88 2.13 -12.66
N GLY A 149 -2.15 1.65 -11.44
CA GLY A 149 -3.16 0.63 -11.17
C GLY A 149 -4.56 1.07 -11.60
N PHE A 150 -4.93 2.31 -11.29
CA PHE A 150 -6.20 2.88 -11.69
C PHE A 150 -6.32 3.02 -13.22
N LYS A 151 -5.24 3.42 -13.91
CA LYS A 151 -5.21 3.46 -15.38
C LYS A 151 -5.43 2.08 -16.00
N PHE A 152 -4.75 1.05 -15.49
CA PHE A 152 -4.95 -0.33 -15.94
C PHE A 152 -6.36 -0.85 -15.64
N TYR A 153 -6.95 -0.43 -14.53
CA TYR A 153 -8.29 -0.82 -14.14
C TYR A 153 -9.33 -0.23 -15.08
N ARG A 154 -9.20 1.06 -15.44
CA ARG A 154 -10.09 1.71 -16.42
C ARG A 154 -9.97 1.08 -17.81
N SER A 155 -8.75 0.74 -18.25
CA SER A 155 -8.54 0.12 -19.57
C SER A 155 -9.07 -1.31 -19.66
N GLN A 156 -9.37 -1.97 -18.54
CA GLN A 156 -9.96 -3.31 -18.50
C GLN A 156 -11.49 -3.28 -18.58
N GLN A 157 -12.11 -2.12 -18.33
CA GLN A 157 -13.57 -1.93 -18.36
C GLN A 157 -14.10 -1.33 -19.67
N ALA A 158 -13.21 -0.78 -20.50
CA ALA A 158 -13.51 -0.31 -21.85
C ALA A 158 -13.31 -1.47 -22.84
#